data_AF-A0A1D2WTQ6-F1
#
_entry.id   AF-A0A1D2WTQ6-F1
#
_cell.length_a   1.000
_cell.length_b   1.000
_cell.length_c   1.000
_cell.angle_alpha   90.00
_cell.angle_beta   90.00
_cell.angle_gamma   90.00
#
_symmetry.space_group_name_H-M   'P 1'
#
loop_
_entity.id
_entity.type
_entity.pdbx_description
1 polymer ?
#
loop_
_entity_poly.entity_id
_entity_poly.type
_entity_poly.pdbx_seq_one_letter_code
_entity_poly.pdbx_strand_id
1 'polypeptide(L)'
;MIFLTTTLPFDIVTVIVALIFSYYFLLTGNKLIDQLNFVPDKNEKEIKLFLKELDVIYSSLFRQHFVTSAIIGVIALLGRYLLDVPYPGVLASLIFLLSMYPLVGLPGVYLSLTAYYISGNIIMV
;
A
#
# COMPACT_ATOMS: atom_id res chain seq x y z
N MET A 1 1.29 -3.04 27.80
CA MET A 1 -0.09 -2.63 27.45
C MET A 1 -0.33 -1.11 27.59
N ILE A 2 0.41 -0.38 28.46
CA ILE A 2 0.25 1.08 28.67
C ILE A 2 0.89 1.95 27.56
N PHE A 3 1.89 1.44 26.84
CA PHE A 3 2.55 2.18 25.75
C PHE A 3 1.69 2.40 24.50
N LEU A 4 0.67 1.56 24.26
CA LEU A 4 -0.21 1.67 23.10
C LEU A 4 -1.32 2.71 23.29
N THR A 5 -1.73 3.00 24.53
CA THR A 5 -2.87 3.90 24.80
C THR A 5 -2.47 5.37 24.88
N THR A 6 -1.22 5.69 25.19
CA THR A 6 -0.74 7.07 25.32
C THR A 6 -0.23 7.68 24.01
N THR A 7 0.24 6.86 23.05
CA THR A 7 0.71 7.35 21.73
C THR A 7 -0.39 7.38 20.67
N LEU A 8 -1.51 6.69 20.92
CA LEU A 8 -2.64 6.56 19.98
C LEU A 8 -3.15 7.90 19.42
N PRO A 9 -3.30 8.98 20.24
CA PRO A 9 -3.68 10.30 19.70
C PRO A 9 -2.61 10.89 18.77
N PHE A 10 -1.33 10.71 19.09
CA PHE A 10 -0.22 11.20 18.28
C PHE A 10 -0.12 10.46 16.94
N ASP A 11 -0.32 9.15 16.94
CA ASP A 11 -0.31 8.33 15.73
C ASP A 11 -1.48 8.71 14.79
N ILE A 12 -2.68 8.93 15.34
CA ILE A 12 -3.86 9.40 14.57
C ILE A 12 -3.57 10.76 13.94
N VAL A 13 -3.04 11.72 14.71
CA VAL A 13 -2.70 13.06 14.19
C VAL A 13 -1.64 12.94 13.10
N THR A 14 -0.64 12.08 13.28
CA THR A 14 0.41 11.83 12.28
C THR A 14 -0.17 11.30 10.98
N VAL A 15 -1.09 10.33 11.04
CA VAL A 15 -1.77 9.79 9.85
C VAL A 15 -2.62 10.86 9.16
N ILE A 16 -3.40 11.65 9.91
CA ILE A 16 -4.23 12.73 9.34
C ILE A 16 -3.35 13.78 8.65
N VAL A 17 -2.28 14.22 9.33
CA VAL A 17 -1.32 15.18 8.77
C VAL A 17 -0.66 14.60 7.52
N ALA A 18 -0.19 13.35 7.57
CA ALA A 18 0.40 12.68 6.41
C ALA A 18 -0.57 12.60 5.22
N LEU A 19 -1.86 12.31 5.45
CA LEU A 19 -2.88 12.30 4.41
C LEU A 19 -3.10 13.68 3.79
N ILE A 20 -3.20 14.73 4.60
CA ILE A 20 -3.36 16.11 4.12
C ILE A 20 -2.13 16.53 3.30
N PHE A 21 -0.92 16.29 3.82
CA PHE A 21 0.31 16.61 3.09
C PHE A 21 0.42 15.81 1.80
N SER A 22 0.14 14.51 1.82
CA SER A 22 0.14 13.67 0.63
C SER A 22 -0.84 14.19 -0.44
N TYR A 23 -2.06 14.59 -0.04
CA TYR A 23 -3.02 15.20 -0.94
C TYR A 23 -2.49 16.50 -1.56
N TYR A 24 -1.92 17.41 -0.76
CA TYR A 24 -1.35 18.66 -1.26
C TYR A 24 -0.13 18.43 -2.16
N PHE A 25 0.72 17.45 -1.84
CA PHE A 25 1.84 17.03 -2.67
C PHE A 25 1.38 16.46 -4.00
N LEU A 26 0.29 15.68 -4.04
CA LEU A 26 -0.27 15.17 -5.30
C LEU A 26 -0.86 16.31 -6.14
N LEU A 27 -1.56 17.27 -5.52
CA LEU A 27 -2.17 18.40 -6.20
C LEU A 27 -1.12 19.38 -6.78
N THR A 28 -0.01 19.57 -6.06
CA THR A 28 0.99 20.61 -6.36
C THR A 28 2.33 20.04 -6.84
N GLY A 29 2.48 18.72 -6.93
CA GLY A 29 3.75 18.03 -7.16
C GLY A 29 4.51 18.54 -8.39
N ASN A 30 3.82 18.73 -9.51
CA ASN A 30 4.44 19.25 -10.72
C ASN A 30 4.92 20.70 -10.55
N LYS A 31 4.15 21.54 -9.85
CA LYS A 31 4.50 22.94 -9.59
C LYS A 31 5.64 23.10 -8.57
N LEU A 32 5.80 22.13 -7.65
CA LEU A 32 6.90 22.13 -6.67
C LEU A 32 8.25 21.95 -7.35
N ILE A 33 8.31 21.14 -8.40
CA ILE A 33 9.53 20.95 -9.21
C ILE A 33 9.83 22.22 -10.02
N ASP A 34 8.80 22.88 -10.54
CA ASP A 34 8.97 24.15 -11.27
C ASP A 34 9.37 25.32 -10.36
N GLN A 35 9.05 25.24 -9.05
CA GLN A 35 9.41 26.24 -8.03
C GLN A 35 10.75 25.98 -7.34
N LEU A 36 11.57 25.04 -7.84
CA LEU A 36 12.93 24.78 -7.36
C LEU A 36 13.90 25.97 -7.50
N ASN A 37 13.44 27.15 -7.95
CA ASN A 37 14.17 28.43 -7.94
C ASN A 37 14.72 28.84 -6.55
N PHE A 38 14.30 28.17 -5.47
CA PHE A 38 14.87 28.33 -4.13
C PHE A 38 16.16 27.53 -3.88
N VAL A 39 16.54 26.62 -4.78
CA VAL A 39 17.79 25.86 -4.70
C VAL A 39 18.90 26.67 -5.36
N PRO A 40 20.09 26.82 -4.71
CA PRO A 40 21.23 27.48 -5.33
C PRO A 40 21.58 26.82 -6.68
N ASP A 41 21.77 27.61 -7.75
CA ASP A 41 22.06 27.16 -9.13
C ASP A 41 23.14 26.08 -9.22
N LYS A 42 24.12 26.11 -8.30
CA LYS A 42 25.22 25.16 -8.24
C LYS A 42 24.77 23.70 -7.98
N ASN A 43 23.61 23.49 -7.35
CA ASN A 43 23.07 22.17 -6.97
C ASN A 43 21.85 21.76 -7.82
N GLU A 44 21.30 22.65 -8.64
CA GLU A 44 20.04 22.41 -9.36
C GLU A 44 20.10 21.16 -10.26
N LYS A 45 21.23 20.96 -10.95
CA LYS A 45 21.46 19.78 -11.81
C LYS A 45 21.44 18.48 -11.03
N GLU A 46 22.08 18.44 -9.85
CA GLU A 46 22.12 17.24 -9.02
C GLU A 46 20.73 16.90 -8.46
N ILE A 47 19.96 17.90 -8.03
CA ILE A 47 18.59 17.69 -7.53
C ILE A 47 17.68 17.20 -8.64
N LYS A 48 17.76 17.78 -9.85
CA LYS A 48 16.98 17.31 -11.00
C LYS A 48 17.34 15.88 -11.39
N LEU A 49 18.62 15.52 -11.34
CA LEU A 49 19.06 14.14 -11.58
C LEU A 49 18.50 13.18 -10.52
N PHE A 50 18.61 13.55 -9.25
CA PHE A 50 18.08 12.77 -8.13
C PHE A 50 16.56 12.56 -8.25
N LEU A 51 15.79 13.61 -8.53
CA LEU A 51 14.33 13.51 -8.73
C LEU A 51 13.97 12.59 -9.91
N LYS A 52 14.75 12.67 -11.00
CA LYS A 52 14.58 11.79 -12.15
C LYS A 52 14.86 10.33 -11.81
N GLU A 53 15.91 10.06 -11.04
CA GLU A 53 16.23 8.71 -10.57
C GLU A 53 15.13 8.18 -9.64
N LEU A 54 14.64 9.01 -8.72
CA LEU A 54 13.50 8.66 -7.86
C LEU A 54 12.28 8.30 -8.69
N ASP A 55 11.89 9.12 -9.68
CA ASP A 55 10.74 8.82 -10.54
C ASP A 55 10.89 7.47 -11.26
N VAL A 56 12.08 7.18 -11.79
CA VAL A 56 12.37 5.88 -12.42
C VAL A 56 12.25 4.72 -11.42
N ILE A 57 12.83 4.86 -10.23
CA ILE A 57 12.81 3.82 -9.19
C ILE A 57 11.39 3.59 -8.69
N TYR A 58 10.69 4.64 -8.26
CA TYR A 58 9.33 4.54 -7.73
C TYR A 58 8.33 4.04 -8.77
N SER A 59 8.41 4.52 -10.00
CA SER A 59 7.52 4.06 -11.07
C SER A 59 7.80 2.59 -11.42
N SER A 60 9.06 2.15 -11.39
CA SER A 60 9.44 0.74 -11.58
C SER A 60 8.89 -0.14 -10.45
N LEU A 61 9.13 0.24 -9.19
CA LEU A 61 8.63 -0.46 -8.02
C LEU A 61 7.10 -0.57 -8.03
N PHE A 62 6.41 0.54 -8.33
CA PHE A 62 4.96 0.56 -8.43
C PHE A 62 4.46 -0.42 -9.50
N ARG A 63 5.03 -0.39 -10.71
CA ARG A 63 4.66 -1.34 -11.78
C ARG A 63 4.89 -2.79 -11.36
N GLN A 64 6.03 -3.08 -10.74
CA GLN A 64 6.36 -4.42 -10.28
C GLN A 64 5.36 -4.91 -9.22
N HIS A 65 5.04 -4.09 -8.21
CA HIS A 65 4.07 -4.44 -7.18
C HIS A 65 2.64 -4.53 -7.72
N PHE A 66 2.26 -3.66 -8.64
CA PHE A 66 0.95 -3.72 -9.30
C PHE A 66 0.77 -5.03 -10.07
N VAL A 67 1.75 -5.41 -10.90
CA VAL A 67 1.71 -6.66 -11.65
C VAL A 67 1.71 -7.87 -10.71
N THR A 68 2.58 -7.86 -9.70
CA THR A 68 2.69 -8.96 -8.74
C THR A 68 1.41 -9.14 -7.95
N SER A 69 0.84 -8.05 -7.43
CA SER A 69 -0.43 -8.08 -6.71
C SER A 69 -1.58 -8.52 -7.60
N ALA A 70 -1.61 -8.09 -8.87
CA ALA A 70 -2.63 -8.55 -9.84
C ALA A 70 -2.59 -10.06 -10.01
N ILE A 71 -1.39 -10.63 -10.17
CA ILE A 71 -1.20 -12.09 -10.25
C ILE A 71 -1.70 -12.77 -8.98
N ILE A 72 -1.32 -12.27 -7.79
CA ILE A 72 -1.76 -12.81 -6.50
C ILE A 72 -3.29 -12.74 -6.37
N GLY A 73 -3.91 -11.63 -6.76
CA GLY A 73 -5.36 -11.45 -6.73
C GLY A 73 -6.08 -12.44 -7.64
N VAL A 74 -5.58 -12.68 -8.86
CA VAL A 74 -6.13 -13.67 -9.79
C VAL A 74 -6.01 -15.09 -9.23
N ILE A 75 -4.84 -15.44 -8.68
CA ILE A 75 -4.64 -16.75 -8.04
C ILE A 75 -5.58 -16.92 -6.84
N ALA A 76 -5.73 -15.88 -6.01
CA ALA A 76 -6.63 -15.90 -4.86
C ALA A 76 -8.10 -16.05 -5.28
N LEU A 77 -8.51 -15.38 -6.36
CA LEU A 77 -9.85 -15.52 -6.93
C LEU A 77 -10.11 -16.95 -7.38
N LEU A 78 -9.22 -17.52 -8.19
CA LEU A 78 -9.33 -18.89 -8.69
C LEU A 78 -9.33 -19.89 -7.54
N GLY A 79 -8.39 -19.78 -6.60
CA GLY A 79 -8.30 -20.65 -5.44
C GLY A 79 -9.57 -20.62 -4.59
N ARG A 80 -10.11 -19.43 -4.31
CA ARG A 80 -11.34 -19.28 -3.52
C ARG A 80 -12.59 -19.74 -4.26
N TYR A 81 -12.64 -19.53 -5.57
CA TYR A 81 -13.73 -20.03 -6.40
C TYR A 81 -13.76 -21.56 -6.44
N LEU A 82 -12.60 -22.21 -6.57
CA LEU A 82 -12.48 -23.68 -6.58
C LEU A 82 -12.77 -24.31 -5.22
N LEU A 83 -12.50 -23.60 -4.13
CA LEU A 83 -12.75 -24.04 -2.74
C LEU A 83 -14.15 -23.67 -2.23
N ASP A 84 -15.00 -23.12 -3.11
CA ASP A 84 -16.38 -22.69 -2.80
C ASP A 84 -16.46 -21.74 -1.59
N VAL A 85 -15.46 -20.86 -1.45
CA VAL A 85 -15.39 -19.87 -0.37
C VAL A 85 -16.35 -18.71 -0.69
N PRO A 86 -17.15 -18.24 0.29
CA PRO A 86 -18.09 -17.14 0.06
C PRO A 86 -17.38 -15.84 -0.33
N TYR A 87 -18.03 -15.04 -1.18
CA TYR A 87 -17.54 -13.75 -1.67
C TYR A 87 -16.10 -13.78 -2.25
N PRO A 88 -15.78 -14.70 -3.18
CA PRO A 88 -14.41 -14.92 -3.66
C PRO A 88 -13.84 -13.67 -4.36
N GLY A 89 -14.68 -12.95 -5.11
CA GLY A 89 -14.32 -11.68 -5.76
C GLY A 89 -13.88 -10.60 -4.77
N VAL A 90 -14.70 -10.31 -3.76
CA VAL A 90 -14.42 -9.27 -2.75
C VAL A 90 -13.11 -9.56 -2.02
N LEU A 91 -12.91 -10.81 -1.62
CA LEU A 91 -11.73 -11.25 -0.87
C LEU A 91 -10.47 -11.24 -1.73
N ALA A 92 -10.57 -11.62 -3.00
CA ALA A 92 -9.47 -11.53 -3.95
C ALA A 92 -9.10 -10.08 -4.29
N SER A 93 -10.08 -9.18 -4.43
CA SER A 93 -9.84 -7.75 -4.62
C SER A 93 -9.16 -7.12 -3.40
N LEU A 94 -9.56 -7.52 -2.19
CA LEU A 94 -8.91 -7.08 -0.96
C LEU A 94 -7.45 -7.55 -0.90
N ILE A 95 -7.20 -8.82 -1.24
CA ILE A 95 -5.85 -9.39 -1.32
C ILE A 95 -4.99 -8.65 -2.36
N PHE A 96 -5.55 -8.33 -3.52
CA PHE A 96 -4.89 -7.52 -4.56
C PHE A 96 -4.45 -6.16 -4.00
N LEU A 97 -5.39 -5.41 -3.41
CA LEU A 97 -5.12 -4.08 -2.86
C LEU A 97 -4.08 -4.12 -1.74
N LEU A 98 -4.19 -5.09 -0.81
CA LEU A 98 -3.26 -5.25 0.30
C LEU A 98 -1.86 -5.69 -0.18
N SER A 99 -1.78 -6.50 -1.24
CA SER A 99 -0.52 -6.98 -1.81
C SER A 99 0.18 -5.96 -2.70
N MET A 100 -0.52 -4.90 -3.12
CA MET A 100 0.08 -3.77 -3.81
C MET A 100 1.06 -3.01 -2.92
N TYR A 101 0.88 -3.08 -1.60
CA TYR A 101 1.87 -2.62 -0.62
C TYR A 101 2.74 -3.80 -0.13
N PRO A 102 4.06 -3.81 -0.41
CA PRO A 102 4.92 -4.96 -0.16
C PRO A 102 4.92 -5.48 1.29
N LEU A 103 4.71 -4.61 2.27
CA LEU A 103 4.75 -5.00 3.69
C LEU A 103 3.44 -5.64 4.19
N VAL A 104 2.35 -5.61 3.39
CA VAL A 104 1.01 -6.03 3.85
C VAL A 104 0.44 -7.23 3.08
N GLY A 105 1.01 -7.60 1.93
CA GLY A 105 0.46 -8.61 1.02
C GLY A 105 0.38 -10.04 1.55
N LEU A 106 1.53 -10.68 1.79
CA LEU A 106 1.59 -12.10 2.19
C LEU A 106 0.82 -12.39 3.49
N PRO A 107 0.96 -11.59 4.58
CA PRO A 107 0.16 -11.79 5.78
C PRO A 107 -1.34 -11.67 5.52
N GLY A 108 -1.77 -10.75 4.65
CA GLY A 108 -3.18 -10.56 4.30
C GLY A 108 -3.83 -11.81 3.71
N VAL A 109 -3.12 -12.57 2.87
CA VAL A 109 -3.62 -13.81 2.27
C VAL A 109 -3.78 -14.92 3.33
N TYR A 110 -2.73 -15.17 4.11
CA TYR A 110 -2.73 -16.25 5.10
C TYR A 110 -3.67 -15.98 6.26
N LEU A 111 -3.70 -14.74 6.78
CA LEU A 111 -4.58 -14.35 7.90
C LEU A 111 -6.06 -14.47 7.52
N SER A 112 -6.42 -14.12 6.28
CA SER A 112 -7.79 -14.24 5.80
C SER A 112 -8.23 -15.69 5.63
N LEU A 113 -7.34 -16.59 5.21
CA LEU A 113 -7.62 -18.02 5.08
C LEU A 113 -7.69 -18.69 6.46
N THR A 114 -6.74 -18.42 7.35
CA THR A 114 -6.75 -18.99 8.71
C THR A 114 -7.97 -18.52 9.50
N ALA A 115 -8.37 -17.25 9.40
CA ALA A 115 -9.60 -16.76 10.02
C ALA A 115 -10.85 -17.51 9.54
N TYR A 116 -10.96 -17.79 8.24
CA TYR A 116 -12.07 -18.57 7.68
C TYR A 116 -12.11 -19.99 8.25
N TYR A 117 -10.98 -20.72 8.21
CA TYR A 117 -10.93 -22.09 8.74
C TYR A 117 -11.18 -22.17 10.25
N ILE A 118 -10.71 -21.19 11.03
CA ILE A 118 -11.00 -21.12 12.47
C ILE A 118 -12.49 -20.88 12.70
N SER A 119 -13.12 -19.97 11.95
CA SER A 119 -14.57 -19.69 12.08
C SER A 119 -15.44 -20.89 11.69
N GLY A 120 -15.05 -21.64 10.65
CA GLY A 120 -15.77 -22.84 10.22
C GLY A 120 -15.67 -24.00 11.22
N ASN A 121 -14.58 -24.08 11.98
CA ASN A 121 -14.39 -25.13 12.99
C ASN A 121 -15.12 -24.83 14.31
N ILE A 122 -15.37 -23.55 14.62
CA ILE A 122 -16.13 -23.12 15.82
C ILE A 122 -17.64 -23.35 15.67
N ILE A 123 -18.17 -23.41 14.44
CA ILE A 123 -19.61 -23.61 14.19
C ILE A 123 -19.98 -25.11 14.18
N MET A 124 -19.00 -26.01 14.17
CA MET A 124 -19.19 -27.47 14.10
C MET A 124 -18.91 -28.19 15.45
N VAL A 125 -18.72 -27.44 16.54
CA VAL A 125 -18.59 -27.92 17.93
C VAL A 125 -19.69 -27.29 18.78
#